data_AF-A0A3P8S9T4-F1
#
_entry.id   AF-A0A3P8S9T4-F1
#
_cell.length_a   1.000
_cell.length_b   1.000
_cell.length_c   1.000
_cell.angle_alpha   90.00
_cell.angle_beta   90.00
_cell.angle_gamma   90.00
#
_symmetry.space_group_name_H-M   'P 1'
#
loop_
_entity.id
_entity.type
_entity.pdbx_description
1 polymer ?
#
loop_
_entity_poly.entity_id
_entity_poly.type
_entity_poly.pdbx_seq_one_letter_code
_entity_poly.pdbx_strand_id
1 'polypeptide(L)'
;SERDSDKDCLLFEFSSEPLLPCYHVQVSLTQFCNWFLLTDVLKRLKMSSRIFRARYPHFEVVNLSRTELWRQVSVSQVSSALASPYRCKNKEEDNEEEEEGLVDLVRCVPELQRLLGSCIHILQEDEEEEELLANTGKPCSR
;
A
#
# COMPACT_ATOMS: atom_id res chain seq x y z
N SER A 1 15.48 4.51 -17.99
CA SER A 1 14.95 5.85 -18.27
C SER A 1 13.48 5.79 -17.91
N GLU A 2 13.16 6.00 -16.64
CA GLU A 2 11.78 6.03 -16.17
C GLU A 2 11.67 7.22 -15.22
N ARG A 3 11.75 8.41 -15.83
CA ARG A 3 10.90 9.51 -15.39
C ARG A 3 9.50 9.13 -15.89
N ASP A 4 8.88 8.17 -15.23
CA ASP A 4 7.43 8.07 -15.32
C ASP A 4 6.95 9.36 -14.67
N SER A 5 6.26 10.16 -15.46
CA SER A 5 5.95 11.55 -15.18
C SER A 5 5.41 11.71 -13.75
N ASP A 6 5.87 12.76 -13.05
CA ASP A 6 5.25 13.36 -11.86
C ASP A 6 3.83 13.88 -12.18
N LYS A 7 3.00 13.08 -12.85
CA LYS A 7 1.58 13.32 -13.05
C LYS A 7 0.88 12.61 -11.91
N ASP A 8 0.19 13.39 -11.09
CA ASP A 8 -0.69 12.89 -10.05
C ASP A 8 -1.77 12.02 -10.71
N CYS A 9 -1.56 10.70 -10.70
CA CYS A 9 -2.49 9.74 -11.27
C CYS A 9 -3.19 8.97 -10.15
N LEU A 10 -4.45 8.62 -10.38
CA LEU A 10 -5.21 7.80 -9.46
C LEU A 10 -5.04 6.34 -9.82
N LEU A 11 -4.60 5.53 -8.85
CA LEU A 11 -4.39 4.10 -9.02
C LEU A 11 -5.49 3.32 -8.32
N PHE A 12 -6.14 2.45 -9.08
CA PHE A 12 -7.21 1.58 -8.60
C PHE A 12 -6.78 0.11 -8.66
N GLU A 13 -6.92 -0.58 -7.54
CA GLU A 13 -6.71 -2.02 -7.42
C GLU A 13 -8.05 -2.76 -7.44
N PHE A 14 -8.19 -3.71 -8.36
CA PHE A 14 -9.36 -4.59 -8.46
C PHE A 14 -8.93 -6.03 -8.26
N SER A 15 -9.66 -6.77 -7.43
CA SER A 15 -9.43 -8.20 -7.21
C SER A 15 -10.75 -8.93 -7.06
N SER A 16 -10.78 -10.18 -7.49
CA SER A 16 -11.90 -11.10 -7.21
C SER A 16 -11.86 -11.63 -5.78
N GLU A 17 -10.70 -11.52 -5.11
CA GLU A 17 -10.49 -11.94 -3.73
C GLU A 17 -10.38 -10.72 -2.81
N PRO A 18 -10.65 -10.86 -1.49
CA PRO A 18 -10.40 -9.79 -0.54
C PRO A 18 -8.93 -9.32 -0.56
N LEU A 19 -8.75 -8.00 -0.68
CA LEU A 19 -7.44 -7.36 -0.65
C LEU A 19 -6.76 -7.53 0.71
N LEU A 20 -5.43 -7.61 0.70
CA LEU A 20 -4.66 -7.65 1.94
C LEU A 20 -4.73 -6.29 2.66
N PRO A 21 -4.73 -6.27 4.01
CA PRO A 21 -4.59 -5.03 4.76
C PRO A 21 -3.32 -4.28 4.36
N CYS A 22 -3.49 -3.02 3.97
CA CYS A 22 -2.40 -2.13 3.58
C CYS A 22 -2.23 -1.04 4.64
N TYR A 23 -1.00 -0.85 5.12
CA TYR A 23 -0.67 0.08 6.19
C TYR A 23 0.09 1.27 5.64
N HIS A 24 -0.43 2.47 5.89
CA HIS A 24 0.24 3.71 5.53
C HIS A 24 1.13 4.15 6.71
N VAL A 25 2.42 3.81 6.65
CA VAL A 25 3.36 3.97 7.77
C VAL A 25 4.72 4.48 7.35
N GLN A 26 5.39 5.13 8.29
CA GLN A 26 6.72 5.69 8.17
C GLN A 26 7.73 4.67 8.67
N VAL A 27 8.61 4.23 7.77
CA VAL A 27 9.68 3.27 8.10
C VAL A 27 11.07 3.93 8.12
N SER A 28 11.20 5.11 7.52
CA SER A 28 12.41 5.94 7.56
C SER A 28 12.03 7.42 7.52
N LEU A 29 12.99 8.34 7.70
CA LEU A 29 12.73 9.78 7.72
C LEU A 29 12.13 10.32 6.41
N THR A 30 12.38 9.65 5.29
CA THR A 30 11.97 10.09 3.96
C THR A 30 10.91 9.20 3.33
N GLN A 31 10.43 8.17 4.05
CA GLN A 31 9.59 7.14 3.46
C GLN A 31 8.33 6.89 4.30
N PHE A 32 7.31 7.66 3.97
CA PHE A 32 5.94 7.48 4.44
C PHE A 32 5.10 6.97 3.27
N CYS A 33 4.81 5.68 3.25
CA CYS A 33 4.12 5.05 2.13
C CYS A 33 3.32 3.82 2.56
N ASN A 34 2.76 3.12 1.58
CA ASN A 34 1.90 1.96 1.76
C ASN A 34 2.73 0.67 1.87
N TRP A 35 2.42 -0.16 2.86
CA TRP A 35 3.14 -1.40 3.16
C TRP A 35 2.17 -2.55 3.44
N PHE A 36 2.58 -3.77 3.06
CA PHE A 36 1.93 -5.01 3.49
C PHE A 36 2.77 -5.71 4.56
N LEU A 37 2.11 -6.44 5.46
CA LEU A 37 2.81 -7.44 6.28
C LEU A 37 3.34 -8.54 5.35
N LEU A 38 4.66 -8.78 5.38
CA LEU A 38 5.28 -9.79 4.52
C LEU A 38 4.67 -11.17 4.80
N THR A 39 4.35 -11.48 6.06
CA THR A 39 3.70 -12.74 6.43
C THR A 39 2.39 -12.99 5.70
N ASP A 40 1.58 -11.96 5.45
CA ASP A 40 0.29 -12.11 4.76
C ASP A 40 0.46 -12.22 3.25
N VAL A 41 1.44 -11.49 2.68
CA VAL A 41 1.88 -11.67 1.28
C VAL A 41 2.35 -13.11 1.04
N LEU A 42 3.21 -13.63 1.93
CA LEU A 42 3.74 -14.99 1.83
C LEU A 42 2.65 -16.05 1.95
N LYS A 43 1.68 -15.88 2.86
CA LYS A 43 0.52 -16.76 2.97
C LYS A 43 -0.31 -16.75 1.69
N ARG A 44 -0.60 -15.58 1.12
CA ARG A 44 -1.38 -15.45 -0.13
C ARG A 44 -0.66 -16.12 -1.30
N LEU A 45 0.66 -15.93 -1.42
CA LEU A 45 1.48 -16.53 -2.47
C LEU A 45 1.85 -17.99 -2.21
N LYS A 46 1.50 -18.56 -1.04
CA LYS A 46 1.90 -19.89 -0.58
C LYS A 46 3.41 -20.11 -0.72
N MET A 47 4.18 -19.11 -0.30
CA MET A 47 5.63 -19.04 -0.50
C MET A 47 6.34 -18.83 0.84
N SER A 48 7.56 -19.36 0.99
CA SER A 48 8.40 -19.04 2.13
C SER A 48 9.13 -17.71 1.92
N SER A 49 9.53 -17.05 3.02
CA SER A 49 10.26 -15.79 2.96
C SER A 49 11.57 -15.89 2.17
N ARG A 50 12.30 -17.01 2.33
CA ARG A 50 13.52 -17.30 1.57
C ARG A 50 13.26 -17.39 0.06
N ILE A 51 12.18 -18.06 -0.35
CA ILE A 51 11.85 -18.19 -1.77
C ILE A 51 11.41 -16.84 -2.34
N PHE A 52 10.61 -16.07 -1.58
CA PHE A 52 10.15 -14.75 -2.01
C PHE A 52 11.33 -13.80 -2.27
N ARG A 53 12.24 -13.66 -1.30
CA ARG A 53 13.43 -12.81 -1.45
C ARG A 53 14.37 -13.27 -2.57
N ALA A 54 14.44 -14.59 -2.82
CA ALA A 54 15.25 -15.12 -3.92
C ALA A 54 14.61 -14.89 -5.31
N ARG A 55 13.28 -14.97 -5.42
CA ARG A 55 12.56 -14.78 -6.69
C ARG A 55 12.31 -13.32 -7.03
N TYR A 56 12.12 -12.48 -6.03
CA TYR A 56 11.78 -11.06 -6.18
C TYR A 56 12.72 -10.19 -5.35
N PRO A 57 14.03 -10.19 -5.65
CA PRO A 57 15.04 -9.49 -4.85
C PRO A 57 14.91 -7.96 -4.93
N HIS A 58 14.14 -7.44 -5.89
CA HIS A 58 13.90 -6.01 -6.10
C HIS A 58 12.76 -5.45 -5.22
N PHE A 59 11.92 -6.31 -4.62
CA PHE A 59 10.93 -5.82 -3.67
C PHE A 59 11.60 -5.41 -2.37
N GLU A 60 11.34 -4.17 -1.98
CA GLU A 60 11.83 -3.60 -0.75
C GLU A 60 11.15 -4.26 0.45
N VAL A 61 11.96 -4.88 1.31
CA VAL A 61 11.52 -5.49 2.58
C VAL A 61 12.27 -4.86 3.73
N VAL A 62 11.53 -4.34 4.70
CA VAL A 62 12.09 -3.64 5.88
C VAL A 62 11.60 -4.28 7.17
N ASN A 63 12.27 -3.97 8.28
CA ASN A 63 11.88 -4.40 9.62
C ASN A 63 11.40 -3.20 10.40
N LEU A 64 10.26 -3.34 11.07
CA LEU A 64 9.69 -2.32 11.94
C LEU A 64 9.33 -2.98 13.27
N SER A 65 9.43 -2.26 14.39
CA SER A 65 8.92 -2.81 15.65
C SER A 65 7.39 -2.92 15.57
N ARG A 66 6.85 -4.01 16.13
CA ARG A 66 5.42 -4.24 16.21
C ARG A 66 4.72 -3.10 16.95
N THR A 67 5.29 -2.65 18.07
CA THR A 67 4.77 -1.52 18.85
C THR A 67 4.71 -0.24 18.02
N GLU A 68 5.73 0.05 17.21
CA GLU A 68 5.75 1.23 16.36
C GLU A 68 4.73 1.14 15.21
N LEU A 69 4.61 -0.04 14.59
CA LEU A 69 3.56 -0.29 13.60
C LEU A 69 2.18 0.00 14.20
N TRP A 70 1.87 -0.55 15.36
CA TRP A 70 0.57 -0.35 16.00
C TRP A 70 0.34 1.08 16.46
N ARG A 71 1.37 1.76 16.97
CA ARG A 71 1.31 3.17 17.32
C ARG A 71 0.88 4.02 16.11
N GLN A 72 1.48 3.79 14.94
CA GLN A 72 1.12 4.52 13.72
C GLN A 72 -0.25 4.11 13.17
N VAL A 73 -0.59 2.81 13.18
CA VAL A 73 -1.90 2.33 12.72
C VAL A 73 -3.04 2.87 13.58
N SER A 74 -2.82 3.05 14.88
CA SER A 74 -3.83 3.54 15.82
C SER A 74 -4.31 4.97 15.54
N VAL A 75 -3.48 5.80 14.90
CA VAL A 75 -3.84 7.18 14.53
C VAL A 75 -4.46 7.29 13.14
N SER A 76 -4.50 6.20 12.36
CA SER A 76 -5.15 6.17 11.05
C SER A 76 -6.68 6.17 11.20
N GLN A 77 -7.34 7.12 10.55
CA GLN A 77 -8.80 7.24 10.58
C GLN A 77 -9.51 6.08 9.87
N VAL A 78 -8.89 5.53 8.82
CA VAL A 78 -9.46 4.45 7.99
C VAL A 78 -9.05 3.05 8.46
N SER A 79 -8.04 2.93 9.32
CA SER A 79 -7.55 1.65 9.83
C SER A 79 -8.13 1.28 11.20
N SER A 80 -9.14 2.01 11.69
CA SER A 80 -9.76 1.78 13.01
C SER A 80 -10.30 0.35 13.20
N ALA A 81 -10.83 -0.27 12.14
CA ALA A 81 -11.23 -1.69 12.14
C ALA A 81 -10.03 -2.65 12.16
N LEU A 82 -8.91 -2.27 11.54
CA LEU A 82 -7.66 -3.05 11.49
C LEU A 82 -6.83 -2.94 12.78
N ALA A 83 -7.02 -1.87 13.56
CA ALA A 83 -6.43 -1.68 14.89
C ALA A 83 -7.15 -2.50 15.98
N SER A 84 -8.33 -3.05 15.68
CA SER A 84 -9.19 -3.75 16.64
C SER A 84 -8.67 -5.11 17.17
N PRO A 85 -7.88 -5.92 16.43
CA PRO A 85 -7.41 -7.21 16.97
C PRO A 85 -6.55 -7.05 18.23
N TYR A 86 -5.89 -5.90 18.40
CA TYR A 86 -5.03 -5.59 19.55
C TYR A 86 -5.75 -4.85 20.69
N ARG A 87 -6.90 -4.22 20.43
CA ARG A 87 -7.67 -3.57 21.50
C ARG A 87 -8.48 -4.58 22.33
N CYS A 88 -8.79 -5.75 21.78
CA CYS A 88 -9.63 -6.77 22.42
C CYS A 88 -8.86 -8.00 22.94
N LYS A 89 -7.55 -8.12 22.69
CA LYS A 89 -6.73 -9.27 23.12
C LYS A 89 -5.80 -9.00 24.31
N ASN A 90 -5.93 -7.87 24.99
CA ASN A 90 -5.07 -7.53 26.13
C ASN A 90 -5.66 -7.91 27.50
N LYS A 91 -6.44 -9.00 27.60
CA LYS A 91 -6.95 -9.42 28.92
C LYS A 91 -6.86 -10.90 29.27
N GLU A 92 -6.48 -11.79 28.37
CA GLU A 92 -6.37 -13.20 28.75
C GLU A 92 -5.13 -13.81 28.09
N GLU A 93 -4.15 -14.11 28.97
CA GLU A 93 -3.12 -15.14 28.84
C GLU A 93 -1.79 -14.74 28.17
N ASP A 94 -0.88 -14.22 29.02
CA ASP A 94 0.47 -14.79 29.24
C ASP A 94 1.47 -14.83 28.08
N ASN A 95 1.77 -13.67 27.47
CA ASN A 95 3.01 -13.48 26.68
C ASN A 95 3.35 -11.98 26.53
N GLU A 96 3.81 -11.33 27.60
CA GLU A 96 4.40 -9.98 27.52
C GLU A 96 5.65 -9.94 26.60
N GLU A 97 6.23 -11.09 26.26
CA GLU A 97 7.35 -11.22 25.31
C GLU A 97 6.91 -11.19 23.82
N GLU A 98 5.61 -11.34 23.49
CA GLU A 98 5.13 -11.22 22.10
C GLU A 98 4.89 -9.77 21.66
N GLU A 99 4.88 -8.82 22.59
CA GLU A 99 4.70 -7.40 22.30
C GLU A 99 5.99 -6.77 21.72
N GLU A 100 7.17 -7.29 22.08
CA GLU A 100 8.49 -6.86 21.59
C GLU A 100 8.98 -7.66 20.36
N GLY A 101 8.18 -7.70 19.30
CA GLY A 101 8.58 -8.35 18.04
C GLY A 101 8.95 -7.35 16.93
N LEU A 102 10.00 -7.64 16.16
CA LEU A 102 10.14 -7.03 14.82
C LEU A 102 9.14 -7.70 13.86
N VAL A 103 8.58 -6.92 12.94
CA VAL A 103 7.76 -7.40 11.83
C VAL A 103 8.39 -7.02 10.50
N ASP A 104 8.32 -7.95 9.55
CA ASP A 104 8.74 -7.72 8.17
C ASP A 104 7.61 -7.04 7.38
N LEU A 105 7.92 -5.90 6.78
CA LEU A 105 7.02 -5.16 5.87
C LEU A 105 7.58 -5.21 4.45
N VAL A 106 6.71 -5.31 3.46
CA VAL A 106 7.06 -5.20 2.04
C VAL A 106 6.30 -4.05 1.40
N ARG A 107 7.00 -3.24 0.59
CA ARG A 107 6.40 -2.02 0.01
C ARG A 107 5.25 -2.38 -0.92
N CYS A 108 4.11 -1.72 -0.75
CA CYS A 108 2.96 -1.85 -1.64
C CYS A 108 3.27 -1.11 -2.94
N VAL A 109 3.50 -1.89 -4.01
CA VAL A 109 3.75 -1.39 -5.36
C VAL A 109 2.87 -2.13 -6.37
N PRO A 110 2.55 -1.53 -7.53
CA PRO A 110 1.65 -2.13 -8.52
C PRO A 110 2.09 -3.53 -8.97
N GLU A 111 3.39 -3.74 -9.11
CA GLU A 111 3.94 -5.04 -9.49
C GLU A 111 3.62 -6.13 -8.46
N LEU A 112 3.73 -5.82 -7.16
CA LEU A 112 3.41 -6.76 -6.09
C LEU A 112 1.91 -7.04 -6.03
N GLN A 113 1.06 -6.01 -6.19
CA GLN A 113 -0.39 -6.19 -6.22
C GLN A 113 -0.82 -7.10 -7.40
N ARG A 114 -0.20 -6.94 -8.58
CA ARG A 114 -0.41 -7.86 -9.71
C ARG A 114 0.03 -9.28 -9.39
N LEU A 115 1.17 -9.45 -8.72
CA LEU A 115 1.64 -10.77 -8.27
C LEU A 115 0.67 -11.43 -7.28
N LEU A 116 -0.03 -10.65 -6.46
CA LEU A 116 -1.08 -11.10 -5.54
C LEU A 116 -2.41 -11.44 -6.24
N GLY A 117 -2.50 -11.24 -7.55
CA GLY A 117 -3.67 -11.57 -8.37
C GLY A 117 -4.59 -10.38 -8.68
N SER A 118 -4.20 -9.16 -8.33
CA SER A 118 -5.02 -7.96 -8.60
C SER A 118 -4.75 -7.38 -9.99
N CYS A 119 -5.76 -6.70 -10.54
CA CYS A 119 -5.64 -5.84 -11.72
C CYS A 119 -5.47 -4.38 -11.30
N ILE A 120 -4.49 -3.68 -11.90
CA ILE A 120 -4.20 -2.29 -11.59
C ILE A 120 -4.61 -1.41 -12.76
N HIS A 121 -5.47 -0.43 -12.49
CA HIS A 121 -5.88 0.60 -13.44
C HIS A 121 -5.34 1.96 -13.01
N ILE A 122 -4.81 2.71 -13.97
CA ILE A 122 -4.27 4.05 -13.76
C ILE A 122 -5.17 5.01 -14.51
N LEU A 123 -5.78 5.94 -13.77
CA LEU A 123 -6.54 7.05 -14.32
C LEU A 123 -5.62 8.27 -14.34
N GLN A 124 -5.34 8.79 -15.55
CA GLN A 124 -4.62 10.03 -15.76
C GLN A 124 -5.65 11.13 -16.04
N GLU A 125 -5.43 12.34 -15.52
CA GLU A 125 -6.22 13.50 -15.94
C GLU A 125 -5.79 13.87 -17.36
N ASP A 126 -6.72 13.73 -18.31
CA ASP A 126 -6.50 14.14 -19.70
C ASP A 126 -6.55 15.67 -19.77
N GLU A 127 -5.39 16.33 -19.71
CA GLU A 127 -5.25 17.79 -19.90
C GLU A 127 -5.75 18.26 -21.30
N GLU A 128 -6.03 17.34 -22.22
CA GLU A 128 -6.41 17.64 -23.61
C GLU A 128 -7.88 18.06 -23.79
N GLU A 129 -8.78 17.77 -22.84
CA GLU A 129 -10.19 18.17 -22.96
C GLU A 129 -10.44 19.67 -22.69
N GLU A 130 -9.58 20.36 -21.94
CA GLU A 130 -9.74 21.79 -21.65
C GLU A 130 -9.38 22.70 -22.84
N GLU A 131 -8.42 22.31 -23.70
CA GLU A 131 -8.02 23.13 -24.85
C GLU A 131 -9.06 23.13 -25.99
N LEU A 132 -9.90 22.09 -26.11
CA LEU A 132 -10.93 22.02 -27.15
C LEU A 132 -12.13 22.94 -26.86
N LEU A 133 -12.41 23.22 -25.58
CA LEU A 133 -13.51 24.09 -25.16
C LEU A 133 -13.16 25.59 -25.22
N ALA A 134 -11.87 25.95 -25.19
CA ALA A 134 -11.41 27.34 -25.30
C ALA A 134 -11.47 27.91 -26.73
N ASN A 135 -11.51 27.04 -27.76
CA ASN A 135 -11.31 27.44 -29.16
C ASN A 135 -12.61 27.71 -29.96
N THR A 136 -13.79 27.57 -29.36
CA THR A 136 -15.08 27.79 -30.07
C THR A 136 -15.61 29.22 -30.03
N GLY A 137 -14.84 30.19 -29.50
CA GLY A 137 -15.23 31.61 -29.48
C GLY A 137 -15.00 32.36 -30.80
N LYS A 138 -15.79 32.09 -31.86
CA LYS A 138 -15.88 33.00 -33.01
C LYS A 138 -17.00 34.04 -32.77
N PRO A 139 -16.69 35.35 -32.69
CA PRO A 139 -17.74 36.37 -32.65
C PRO A 139 -18.34 36.54 -34.06
N CYS A 140 -19.65 36.35 -34.18
CA CYS A 140 -20.40 36.70 -35.37
C CYS A 140 -20.61 38.22 -35.39
N SER A 141 -19.84 38.94 -36.20
CA SER A 141 -20.02 40.37 -36.45
C SER A 141 -21.19 40.58 -37.40
N ARG A 142 -22.14 41.46 -37.03
CA ARG A 142 -23.12 42.08 -37.94
C ARG A 142 -22.56 43.40 -38.46
#